data_AF-A0A7G8ZHF4-F1
#
_entry.id   AF-A0A7G8ZHF4-F1
#
_cell.length_a   1.000
_cell.length_b   1.000
_cell.length_c   1.000
_cell.angle_alpha   90.00
_cell.angle_beta   90.00
_cell.angle_gamma   90.00
#
_symmetry.space_group_name_H-M   'P 1'
#
loop_
_entity.id
_entity.type
_entity.pdbx_description
1 polymer ?
#
loop_
_entity_poly.entity_id
_entity_poly.type
_entity_poly.pdbx_seq_one_letter_code
_entity_poly.pdbx_strand_id
1 'polypeptide(L)'
;MLTRILTFTLAAIASLFSIAAAQAPAPLAVGQEWSIQGEGLDSVRVVIGHLETADGLGDVVHISVSGIPPEYAPGGVIGHLPYLASALPAFLDTQTGTGEVSPEFENGMAYWRDAGGGAFDISLEELITVLLPASYPTDPPK
;
A
#
# COMPACT_ATOMS: atom_id res chain seq x y z
N MET A 1 9.51 27.01 -75.45
CA MET A 1 10.26 25.95 -74.74
C MET A 1 10.24 26.31 -73.26
N LEU A 2 9.36 25.69 -72.46
CA LEU A 2 9.67 24.57 -71.55
C LEU A 2 10.77 24.96 -70.54
N THR A 3 10.59 24.95 -69.21
CA THR A 3 9.98 23.89 -68.40
C THR A 3 9.56 24.42 -67.02
N ARG A 4 8.36 24.03 -66.58
CA ARG A 4 7.83 24.21 -65.21
C ARG A 4 8.54 23.25 -64.26
N ILE A 5 8.98 23.73 -63.09
CA ILE A 5 9.36 22.85 -61.97
C ILE A 5 8.30 23.02 -60.88
N LEU A 6 7.48 21.98 -60.72
CA LEU A 6 6.50 21.83 -59.65
C LEU A 6 7.25 21.40 -58.39
N THR A 7 7.39 22.28 -57.40
CA THR A 7 7.95 21.91 -56.09
C THR A 7 6.83 21.35 -55.23
N PHE A 8 6.76 20.02 -55.13
CA PHE A 8 5.93 19.33 -54.14
C PHE A 8 6.60 19.46 -52.76
N THR A 9 6.06 20.31 -51.89
CA THR A 9 6.48 20.33 -50.49
C THR A 9 5.70 19.26 -49.73
N LEU A 10 6.44 18.23 -49.31
CA LEU A 10 5.99 17.10 -48.51
C LEU A 10 5.51 17.60 -47.13
N ALA A 11 4.23 17.43 -46.81
CA ALA A 11 3.71 17.70 -45.46
C ALA A 11 4.14 16.57 -44.52
N ALA A 12 5.12 16.84 -43.65
CA ALA A 12 5.54 15.93 -42.60
C ALA A 12 4.51 16.00 -41.44
N ILE A 13 3.68 14.96 -41.32
CA ILE A 13 2.77 14.78 -40.19
C ILE A 13 3.62 14.23 -39.03
N ALA A 14 3.98 15.10 -38.08
CA ALA A 14 4.61 14.68 -36.83
C ALA A 14 3.53 14.13 -35.89
N SER A 15 3.39 12.80 -35.83
CA SER A 15 2.55 12.13 -34.85
C SER A 15 3.11 12.36 -33.45
N LEU A 16 2.45 13.22 -32.68
CA LEU A 16 2.67 13.41 -31.25
C LEU A 16 2.20 12.14 -30.52
N PHE A 17 3.09 11.17 -30.35
CA PHE A 17 2.88 10.12 -29.35
C PHE A 17 3.17 10.71 -27.97
N SER A 18 2.13 11.20 -27.30
CA SER A 18 2.19 11.47 -25.86
C SER A 18 2.38 10.14 -25.15
N ILE A 19 3.63 9.81 -24.82
CA ILE A 19 3.93 8.74 -23.87
C ILE A 19 3.43 9.25 -22.54
N ALA A 20 2.30 8.74 -22.06
CA ALA A 20 1.89 8.92 -20.68
C ALA A 20 3.00 8.33 -19.80
N ALA A 21 3.84 9.19 -19.22
CA ALA A 21 4.79 8.77 -18.21
C ALA A 21 3.96 8.25 -17.03
N ALA A 22 4.02 6.94 -16.79
CA ALA A 22 3.53 6.37 -15.55
C ALA A 22 4.22 7.12 -14.41
N GLN A 23 3.45 7.86 -13.61
CA GLN A 23 3.96 8.51 -12.42
C GLN A 23 4.44 7.40 -11.49
N ALA A 24 5.72 7.42 -11.14
CA ALA A 24 6.24 6.53 -10.12
C ALA A 24 5.42 6.75 -8.83
N PRO A 25 5.07 5.69 -8.09
CA PRO A 25 4.34 5.85 -6.83
C PRO A 25 5.13 6.78 -5.91
N ALA A 26 4.40 7.68 -5.23
CA ALA A 26 5.02 8.59 -4.29
C ALA A 26 5.81 7.81 -3.23
N PRO A 27 6.98 8.31 -2.79
CA PRO A 27 7.77 7.62 -1.79
C PRO A 27 7.00 7.51 -0.47
N LEU A 28 7.05 6.32 0.12
CA LEU A 28 6.48 6.03 1.43
C LEU A 28 7.24 6.79 2.52
N ALA A 29 6.51 7.36 3.47
CA ALA A 29 7.08 8.11 4.59
C ALA A 29 6.29 7.90 5.88
N VAL A 30 7.00 7.92 7.01
CA VAL A 30 6.40 7.84 8.34
C VAL A 30 5.38 8.95 8.53
N GLY A 31 4.24 8.60 9.14
CA GLY A 31 3.11 9.47 9.42
C GLY A 31 2.11 9.59 8.27
N GLN A 32 2.42 9.09 7.06
CA GLN A 32 1.44 9.10 5.98
C GLN A 32 0.23 8.21 6.31
N GLU A 33 -0.97 8.72 6.07
CA GLU A 33 -2.21 7.96 6.10
C GLU A 33 -2.73 7.71 4.68
N TRP A 34 -3.20 6.50 4.42
CA TRP A 34 -3.68 6.05 3.13
C TRP A 34 -5.04 5.34 3.25
N SER A 35 -5.90 5.55 2.25
CA SER A 35 -6.98 4.60 1.93
C SER A 35 -6.40 3.38 1.22
N ILE A 36 -7.17 2.29 1.19
CA ILE A 36 -6.79 1.06 0.51
C ILE A 36 -7.79 0.68 -0.58
N GLN A 37 -7.32 -0.12 -1.53
CA GLN A 37 -8.16 -0.75 -2.54
C GLN A 37 -8.88 -1.97 -1.94
N GLY A 38 -10.12 -2.21 -2.36
CA GLY A 38 -10.89 -3.41 -1.99
C GLY A 38 -12.37 -3.10 -1.77
N GLU A 39 -13.25 -4.01 -2.19
CA GLU A 39 -14.69 -3.85 -2.00
C GLU A 39 -15.05 -3.91 -0.51
N GLY A 40 -15.79 -2.93 -0.01
CA GLY A 40 -16.19 -2.88 1.40
C GLY A 40 -15.10 -2.44 2.38
N LEU A 41 -13.94 -1.99 1.89
CA LEU A 41 -12.82 -1.51 2.71
C LEU A 41 -12.71 0.03 2.75
N ASP A 42 -13.77 0.76 2.36
CA ASP A 42 -13.78 2.22 2.28
C ASP A 42 -13.48 2.93 3.61
N SER A 43 -13.75 2.27 4.74
CA SER A 43 -13.46 2.77 6.08
C SER A 43 -12.04 2.45 6.56
N VAL A 44 -11.33 1.55 5.88
CA VAL A 44 -10.00 1.09 6.31
C VAL A 44 -8.96 2.16 6.04
N ARG A 45 -8.13 2.44 7.04
CA ARG A 45 -7.01 3.38 6.95
C ARG A 45 -5.72 2.69 7.34
N VAL A 46 -4.66 3.00 6.62
CA VAL A 46 -3.30 2.54 6.87
C VAL A 46 -2.44 3.74 7.26
N VAL A 47 -1.78 3.67 8.41
CA VAL A 47 -0.79 4.67 8.83
C VAL A 47 0.60 4.04 8.83
N ILE A 48 1.56 4.68 8.16
CA ILE A 48 2.96 4.25 8.15
C ILE A 48 3.63 4.73 9.43
N GLY A 49 4.00 3.80 10.31
CA GLY A 49 4.62 4.13 11.60
C GLY A 49 6.14 4.05 11.61
N HIS A 50 6.72 3.12 10.84
CA HIS A 50 8.18 2.94 10.80
C HIS A 50 8.64 2.37 9.46
N LEU A 51 9.88 2.67 9.09
CA LEU A 51 10.57 2.18 7.92
C LEU A 51 11.94 1.69 8.38
N GLU A 52 12.28 0.42 8.12
CA GLU A 52 13.62 -0.11 8.43
C GLU A 52 14.07 -1.12 7.37
N THR A 53 15.39 -1.31 7.24
CA THR A 53 15.96 -2.43 6.49
C THR A 53 16.31 -3.54 7.46
N ALA A 54 15.67 -4.70 7.31
CA ALA A 54 15.85 -5.85 8.18
C ALA A 54 16.70 -6.93 7.52
N ASP A 55 17.61 -7.53 8.30
CA ASP A 55 18.52 -8.56 7.83
C ASP A 55 17.74 -9.77 7.28
N GLY A 56 18.02 -10.13 6.03
CA GLY A 56 17.38 -11.25 5.34
C GLY A 56 15.98 -10.96 4.77
N LEU A 57 15.38 -9.80 5.06
CA LEU A 57 14.06 -9.40 4.55
C LEU A 57 14.13 -8.20 3.59
N GLY A 58 15.14 -7.34 3.73
CA GLY A 58 15.23 -6.09 2.98
C GLY A 58 14.40 -4.98 3.63
N ASP A 59 13.84 -4.08 2.83
CA ASP A 59 13.09 -2.93 3.33
C ASP A 59 11.69 -3.33 3.81
N VAL A 60 11.41 -3.04 5.08
CA VAL A 60 10.16 -3.33 5.78
C VAL A 60 9.47 -2.02 6.18
N VAL A 61 8.17 -1.97 5.95
CA VAL A 61 7.27 -0.89 6.31
C VAL A 61 6.35 -1.40 7.42
N HIS A 62 6.39 -0.73 8.56
CA HIS A 62 5.58 -1.09 9.72
C HIS A 62 4.37 -0.17 9.73
N ILE A 63 3.18 -0.76 9.64
CA ILE A 63 1.93 -0.03 9.55
C ILE A 63 1.02 -0.31 10.74
N SER A 64 0.12 0.63 11.02
CA SER A 64 -1.07 0.40 11.82
C SER A 64 -2.29 0.49 10.92
N VAL A 65 -3.29 -0.35 11.17
CA VAL A 65 -4.52 -0.40 10.36
C VAL A 65 -5.72 -0.15 11.24
N SER A 66 -6.63 0.72 10.82
CA SER A 66 -7.85 1.06 11.55
C SER A 66 -9.07 1.09 10.64
N GLY A 67 -10.27 1.17 11.22
CA GLY A 67 -11.53 1.21 10.47
C GLY A 67 -11.87 -0.13 9.82
N ILE A 68 -11.29 -1.22 10.32
CA ILE A 68 -11.60 -2.58 9.87
C ILE A 68 -13.00 -2.95 10.35
N PRO A 69 -13.86 -3.51 9.48
CA PRO A 69 -15.18 -3.97 9.91
C PRO A 69 -15.08 -4.96 11.10
N PRO A 70 -15.92 -4.82 12.14
CA PRO A 70 -15.84 -5.62 13.37
C PRO A 70 -15.89 -7.13 13.16
N GLU A 71 -16.52 -7.60 12.09
CA GLU A 71 -16.58 -9.00 11.68
C GLU A 71 -15.22 -9.60 11.31
N TYR A 72 -14.24 -8.76 10.94
CA TYR A 72 -12.88 -9.18 10.58
C TYR A 72 -11.86 -8.92 11.67
N ALA A 73 -12.05 -7.87 12.48
CA ALA A 73 -11.17 -7.53 13.60
C ALA A 73 -11.97 -6.94 14.76
N PRO A 74 -12.05 -7.64 15.92
CA PRO A 74 -12.65 -7.07 17.12
C PRO A 74 -11.95 -5.76 17.51
N GLY A 75 -12.72 -4.67 17.62
CA GLY A 75 -12.18 -3.33 17.89
C GLY A 75 -11.73 -2.55 16.65
N GLY A 76 -11.78 -3.16 15.45
CA GLY A 76 -11.56 -2.49 14.18
C GLY A 76 -10.15 -1.93 13.95
N VAL A 77 -9.17 -2.41 14.73
CA VAL A 77 -7.79 -1.93 14.72
C VAL A 77 -6.83 -3.11 14.77
N ILE A 78 -5.78 -3.05 13.94
CA ILE A 78 -4.57 -3.88 14.08
C ILE A 78 -3.43 -2.97 14.49
N GLY A 79 -2.84 -3.29 15.65
CA GLY A 79 -1.85 -2.45 16.30
C GLY A 79 -0.57 -2.28 15.49
N HIS A 80 -0.07 -3.37 14.89
CA HIS A 80 1.19 -3.40 14.15
C HIS A 80 1.15 -4.51 13.09
N LEU A 81 1.53 -4.17 11.85
CA LEU A 81 1.76 -5.12 10.76
C LEU A 81 3.05 -4.76 10.00
N PRO A 82 3.98 -5.71 9.82
CA PRO A 82 5.17 -5.53 8.98
C PRO A 82 4.87 -5.93 7.53
N TYR A 83 5.22 -5.07 6.57
CA TYR A 83 5.05 -5.30 5.14
C TYR A 83 6.36 -5.11 4.39
N LEU A 84 6.60 -5.87 3.33
CA LEU A 84 7.69 -5.55 2.41
C LEU A 84 7.39 -4.22 1.72
N ALA A 85 8.39 -3.34 1.64
CA ALA A 85 8.24 -2.03 1.01
C ALA A 85 7.84 -2.12 -0.47
N SER A 86 8.22 -3.22 -1.14
CA SER A 86 7.84 -3.50 -2.53
C SER A 86 6.38 -3.95 -2.69
N ALA A 87 5.74 -4.47 -1.64
CA ALA A 87 4.39 -5.03 -1.70
C ALA A 87 3.33 -4.02 -1.28
N LEU A 88 3.61 -3.19 -0.26
CA LEU A 88 2.67 -2.22 0.30
C LEU A 88 1.98 -1.32 -0.77
N PRO A 89 2.70 -0.72 -1.75
CA PRO A 89 2.09 0.19 -2.71
C PRO A 89 1.01 -0.45 -3.61
N ALA A 90 0.98 -1.78 -3.74
CA ALA A 90 0.05 -2.47 -4.63
C ALA A 90 -1.41 -2.36 -4.17
N PHE A 91 -1.66 -2.07 -2.90
CA PHE A 91 -3.02 -1.97 -2.34
C PHE A 91 -3.31 -0.64 -1.65
N LEU A 92 -2.36 0.29 -1.62
CA LEU A 92 -2.66 1.67 -1.28
C LEU A 92 -3.43 2.32 -2.44
N ASP A 93 -4.40 3.15 -2.11
CA ASP A 93 -5.18 3.88 -3.11
C ASP A 93 -4.81 5.37 -3.10
N THR A 94 -5.33 6.12 -2.14
CA THR A 94 -5.18 7.57 -2.08
C THR A 94 -4.54 7.95 -0.74
N GLN A 95 -3.50 8.79 -0.76
CA GLN A 95 -2.98 9.37 0.47
C GLN A 95 -4.03 10.36 1.02
N THR A 96 -4.61 10.04 2.16
CA THR A 96 -5.69 10.83 2.79
C THR A 96 -5.16 11.92 3.70
N GLY A 97 -3.90 11.83 4.11
CA GLY A 97 -3.23 12.87 4.90
C GLY A 97 -2.10 12.31 5.76
N THR A 98 -2.12 12.70 7.04
CA THR A 98 -1.24 12.19 8.09
C THR A 98 -2.06 11.61 9.23
N GLY A 99 -1.60 10.53 9.83
CA GLY A 99 -2.32 9.84 10.91
C GLY A 99 -1.40 9.45 12.06
N GLU A 100 -2.01 9.05 13.16
CA GLU A 100 -1.32 8.46 14.31
C GLU A 100 -1.45 6.94 14.25
N VAL A 101 -0.38 6.23 14.62
CA VAL A 101 -0.43 4.78 14.78
C VAL A 101 -1.18 4.39 16.05
N SER A 102 -1.66 3.15 16.10
CA SER A 102 -2.25 2.58 17.32
C SER A 102 -1.31 2.71 18.53
N PRO A 103 -1.85 2.91 19.75
CA PRO A 103 -1.05 2.87 20.98
C PRO A 103 -0.25 1.58 21.18
N GLU A 104 -0.69 0.47 20.59
CA GLU A 104 0.00 -0.84 20.67
C GLU A 104 1.12 -1.01 19.64
N PHE A 105 1.34 -0.02 18.76
CA PHE A 105 2.27 -0.13 17.64
C PHE A 105 3.71 -0.43 18.08
N GLU A 106 4.23 0.33 19.05
CA GLU A 106 5.59 0.16 19.57
C GLU A 106 5.78 -1.20 20.25
N ASN A 107 4.75 -1.69 20.95
CA ASN A 107 4.76 -3.01 21.60
C ASN A 107 4.84 -4.13 20.54
N GLY A 108 4.00 -4.05 19.50
CA GLY A 108 4.03 -5.00 18.39
C GLY A 108 5.38 -5.02 17.65
N MET A 109 5.96 -3.85 17.43
CA MET A 109 7.27 -3.72 16.80
C MET A 109 8.38 -4.36 17.66
N ALA A 110 8.37 -4.13 18.98
CA ALA A 110 9.32 -4.74 19.90
C ALA A 110 9.21 -6.28 19.89
N TYR A 111 7.98 -6.80 19.93
CA TYR A 111 7.73 -8.23 19.84
C TYR A 111 8.21 -8.83 18.51
N TRP A 112 7.92 -8.15 17.39
CA TRP A 112 8.37 -8.57 16.06
C TRP A 112 9.90 -8.67 15.96
N ARG A 113 10.63 -7.67 16.50
CA ARG A 113 12.10 -7.69 16.51
C ARG A 113 12.65 -8.83 17.35
N ASP A 114 12.12 -9.03 18.56
CA ASP A 114 12.57 -10.11 19.47
C ASP A 114 12.35 -11.51 18.87
N ALA A 115 11.24 -11.68 18.16
CA ALA A 115 10.90 -12.93 17.50
C ALA A 115 11.64 -13.17 16.17
N GLY A 116 12.39 -12.19 15.64
CA GLY A 116 12.94 -12.25 14.29
C GLY A 116 11.84 -12.41 13.23
N GLY A 117 10.76 -11.65 13.37
CA GLY A 117 9.54 -11.81 12.57
C GLY A 117 9.74 -11.54 11.08
N GLY A 118 8.84 -12.09 10.26
CA GLY A 118 8.81 -11.85 8.81
C GLY A 118 8.03 -10.59 8.42
N ALA A 119 7.86 -10.36 7.12
CA ALA A 119 7.05 -9.28 6.58
C ALA A 119 6.06 -9.83 5.55
N PHE A 120 4.87 -9.24 5.49
CA PHE A 120 3.83 -9.63 4.53
C PHE A 120 4.15 -9.09 3.12
N ASP A 121 3.82 -9.91 2.12
CA ASP A 121 3.91 -9.61 0.69
C ASP A 121 2.59 -9.83 -0.07
N ILE A 122 1.53 -10.20 0.65
CA ILE A 122 0.16 -10.40 0.15
C ILE A 122 -0.68 -9.11 0.22
N SER A 123 -1.86 -9.05 -0.39
CA SER A 123 -2.72 -7.86 -0.27
C SER A 123 -3.26 -7.71 1.16
N LEU A 124 -3.56 -6.47 1.57
CA LEU A 124 -4.20 -6.21 2.86
C LEU A 124 -5.65 -6.72 2.90
N GLU A 125 -6.34 -6.74 1.75
CA GLU A 125 -7.65 -7.39 1.63
C GLU A 125 -7.55 -8.89 1.94
N GLU A 126 -6.58 -9.61 1.38
CA GLU A 126 -6.35 -11.02 1.68
C GLU A 126 -6.04 -11.22 3.16
N LEU A 127 -5.19 -10.37 3.73
CA LEU A 127 -4.87 -10.42 5.16
C LEU A 127 -6.12 -10.20 6.04
N ILE A 128 -6.93 -9.18 5.75
CA ILE A 128 -8.11 -8.81 6.54
C ILE A 128 -9.24 -9.81 6.39
N THR A 129 -9.53 -10.27 5.16
CA THR A 129 -10.74 -11.05 4.86
C THR A 129 -10.52 -12.55 4.97
N VAL A 130 -9.27 -13.03 4.84
CA VAL A 130 -8.94 -14.46 4.86
C VAL A 130 -8.19 -14.84 6.13
N LEU A 131 -7.13 -14.13 6.48
CA LEU A 131 -6.21 -14.57 7.54
C LEU A 131 -6.67 -14.17 8.95
N LEU A 132 -7.11 -12.94 9.16
CA LEU A 132 -7.56 -12.49 10.48
C LEU A 132 -8.76 -13.30 11.00
N PRO A 133 -9.83 -13.55 10.22
CA PRO A 133 -10.99 -14.30 10.70
C PRO A 133 -10.66 -15.77 10.99
N ALA A 134 -9.67 -16.35 10.30
CA ALA A 134 -9.19 -17.70 10.58
C ALA A 134 -8.36 -17.78 11.88
N SER A 135 -7.71 -16.67 12.26
CA SER A 135 -6.88 -16.57 13.47
C SER A 135 -7.66 -16.22 14.74
N TYR A 136 -8.87 -15.66 14.60
CA TYR A 136 -9.81 -15.41 15.69
C TYR A 136 -10.95 -16.44 15.62
N PRO A 137 -11.03 -17.45 16.51
CA PRO A 137 -12.18 -18.35 16.53
C PRO A 137 -13.46 -17.52 16.75
N THR A 138 -14.43 -17.67 15.85
CA THR A 138 -15.72 -16.98 15.88
C THR A 138 -16.61 -17.39 17.07
N ASP A 139 -16.16 -18.36 17.87
CA ASP A 139 -16.82 -18.72 19.11
C ASP A 139 -16.30 -17.84 20.25
N PRO A 140 -17.14 -17.01 20.89
CA PRO A 140 -16.76 -16.35 22.13
C PRO A 140 -16.43 -17.42 23.19
N PRO A 141 -15.49 -17.15 24.10
CA PRO A 141 -15.24 -18.06 25.22
C PRO A 141 -16.55 -18.29 25.99
N LYS A 142 -16.92 -19.56 26.16
CA LYS A 142 -18.08 -19.97 26.98
C LYS A 142 -17.87 -19.68 28.46
#